data_AF-A0A529HPK6-F1
#
_entry.id   AF-A0A529HPK6-F1
#
_cell.length_a   1.000
_cell.length_b   1.000
_cell.length_c   1.000
_cell.angle_alpha   90.00
_cell.angle_beta   90.00
_cell.angle_gamma   90.00
#
_symmetry.space_group_name_H-M   'P 1'
#
loop_
_entity.id
_entity.type
_entity.pdbx_description
1 polymer ?
#
loop_
_entity_poly.entity_id
_entity_poly.type
_entity_poly.pdbx_seq_one_letter_code
_entity_poly.pdbx_strand_id
1 'polypeptide(L)'
;MDISTITDTFDSWTDTALGWISDNGDWLFETLRAGLEGTYDGVLWLLQLAPFYLIAMVAALLAWRLINALAGVLAGLALVFCAVMGLWAETMSTLALVITATILALLFGIPIGIV
;
A
#
# COMPACT_ATOMS: atom_id res chain seq x y z
N MET A 1 0.64 21.81 -42.16
CA MET A 1 -0.12 21.60 -40.92
C MET A 1 0.92 21.73 -39.82
N ASP A 2 1.05 22.94 -39.29
CA ASP A 2 2.17 23.31 -38.46
C ASP A 2 2.05 22.63 -37.09
N ILE A 3 3.14 21.98 -36.66
CA ILE A 3 3.22 21.23 -35.40
C ILE A 3 2.80 22.09 -34.20
N SER A 4 3.01 23.41 -34.26
CA SER A 4 2.55 24.36 -33.24
C SER A 4 1.04 24.32 -33.01
N THR A 5 0.22 24.25 -34.07
CA THR A 5 -1.25 24.20 -33.91
C THR A 5 -1.72 22.91 -33.25
N ILE A 6 -1.04 21.79 -33.51
CA ILE A 6 -1.33 20.52 -32.82
C ILE A 6 -0.94 20.62 -31.34
N THR A 7 0.21 21.24 -31.02
CA THR A 7 0.63 21.47 -29.63
C THR A 7 -0.37 22.35 -28.89
N ASP A 8 -0.76 23.50 -29.46
CA ASP A 8 -1.66 24.45 -28.81
C ASP A 8 -3.06 23.85 -28.55
N THR A 9 -3.57 23.06 -29.50
CA THR A 9 -4.86 22.37 -29.34
C THR A 9 -4.81 21.23 -28.32
N PHE A 10 -3.70 20.48 -28.27
CA PHE A 10 -3.49 19.43 -27.28
C PHE A 10 -3.33 19.99 -25.86
N ASP A 11 -2.59 21.11 -25.73
CA ASP A 11 -2.37 21.82 -24.47
C ASP A 11 -3.69 22.33 -23.91
N SER A 12 -4.47 23.06 -24.73
CA SER A 12 -5.79 23.56 -24.33
C SER A 12 -6.78 22.44 -23.96
N TRP A 13 -6.77 21.32 -24.70
CA TRP A 13 -7.63 20.17 -24.39
C TRP A 13 -7.22 19.50 -23.07
N THR A 14 -5.92 19.33 -22.84
CA THR A 14 -5.37 18.73 -21.62
C THR A 14 -5.66 19.61 -20.41
N ASP A 15 -5.44 20.92 -20.51
CA ASP A 15 -5.73 21.88 -19.44
C ASP A 15 -7.22 21.94 -19.10
N THR A 16 -8.09 21.92 -20.12
CA THR A 16 -9.55 21.92 -19.91
C THR A 16 -10.00 20.61 -19.25
N ALA A 17 -9.44 19.47 -19.67
CA ALA A 17 -9.75 18.17 -19.08
C ALA A 17 -9.22 18.04 -17.64
N LEU A 18 -7.99 18.49 -17.38
CA LEU A 18 -7.40 18.54 -16.04
C LEU A 18 -8.17 19.48 -15.13
N GLY A 19 -8.55 20.66 -15.60
CA GLY A 19 -9.39 21.61 -14.87
C GLY A 19 -10.73 20.98 -14.49
N TRP A 20 -11.41 20.36 -15.46
CA TRP A 20 -12.69 19.68 -15.19
C TRP A 20 -12.55 18.52 -14.19
N ILE A 21 -11.50 17.71 -14.29
CA ILE A 21 -11.19 16.63 -13.34
C ILE A 21 -10.83 17.19 -11.97
N SER A 22 -10.11 18.30 -11.88
CA SER A 22 -9.79 18.94 -10.60
C SER A 22 -11.05 19.48 -9.92
N ASP A 23 -11.95 20.09 -10.69
CA ASP A 23 -13.17 20.70 -10.15
C ASP A 23 -14.25 19.66 -9.77
N ASN A 24 -14.33 18.54 -10.50
CA ASN A 24 -15.39 17.53 -10.34
C ASN A 24 -14.90 16.21 -9.74
N GLY A 25 -13.59 15.95 -9.77
CA GLY A 25 -12.98 14.72 -9.28
C GLY A 25 -12.57 14.80 -7.82
N ASP A 26 -12.66 15.96 -7.18
CA ASP A 26 -12.21 16.19 -5.80
C ASP A 26 -12.83 15.17 -4.83
N TRP A 27 -14.14 14.91 -4.94
CA TRP A 27 -14.83 13.91 -4.13
C TRP A 27 -14.33 12.48 -4.38
N LEU A 28 -13.94 12.14 -5.62
CA LEU A 28 -13.44 10.82 -5.98
C LEU A 28 -12.01 10.62 -5.47
N PHE A 29 -11.12 11.59 -5.70
CA PHE A 29 -9.75 11.55 -5.23
C PHE A 29 -9.69 11.54 -3.70
N GLU A 30 -10.53 12.34 -3.04
CA GLU A 30 -10.61 12.36 -1.58
C GLU A 30 -11.13 11.03 -1.02
N THR A 31 -12.16 10.43 -1.64
CA THR A 31 -12.68 9.12 -1.20
C THR A 31 -11.63 8.02 -1.37
N LEU A 32 -10.92 8.00 -2.51
CA LEU A 32 -9.83 7.04 -2.74
C LEU A 32 -8.70 7.25 -1.72
N ARG A 33 -8.27 8.50 -1.51
CA ARG A 33 -7.24 8.85 -0.54
C ARG A 33 -7.64 8.43 0.86
N ALA A 34 -8.84 8.79 1.32
CA ALA A 34 -9.34 8.41 2.63
C ALA A 34 -9.44 6.88 2.79
N GLY A 35 -9.82 6.16 1.73
CA GLY A 35 -9.81 4.70 1.72
C GLY A 35 -8.41 4.10 1.85
N LEU A 36 -7.44 4.60 1.09
CA LEU A 36 -6.05 4.15 1.15
C LEU A 36 -5.40 4.49 2.49
N GLU A 37 -5.50 5.75 2.93
CA GLU A 37 -4.90 6.27 4.16
C GLU A 37 -5.55 5.63 5.39
N GLY A 38 -6.89 5.52 5.43
CA GLY A 38 -7.60 4.88 6.54
C GLY A 38 -7.33 3.39 6.67
N THR A 39 -7.20 2.66 5.54
CA THR A 39 -6.83 1.23 5.59
C THR A 39 -5.37 1.05 5.99
N TYR A 40 -4.46 1.86 5.44
CA TYR A 40 -3.05 1.86 5.81
C TYR A 40 -2.85 2.16 7.29
N ASP A 41 -3.44 3.24 7.80
CA ASP A 41 -3.32 3.64 9.21
C ASP A 41 -3.97 2.61 10.13
N GLY A 42 -5.10 2.02 9.72
CA GLY A 42 -5.74 0.94 10.47
C GLY A 42 -4.85 -0.30 10.62
N VAL A 43 -4.20 -0.72 9.53
CA VAL A 43 -3.26 -1.84 9.54
C VAL A 43 -2.00 -1.49 10.32
N LEU A 44 -1.45 -0.29 10.12
CA LEU A 44 -0.26 0.19 10.84
C LEU A 44 -0.52 0.26 12.33
N TRP A 45 -1.67 0.78 12.75
CA TRP A 45 -2.08 0.85 14.15
C TRP A 45 -2.18 -0.55 14.77
N LEU A 46 -2.76 -1.51 14.05
CA LEU A 46 -2.84 -2.91 14.49
C LEU A 46 -1.44 -3.53 14.62
N LEU A 47 -0.53 -3.23 13.69
CA LEU A 47 0.88 -3.62 13.74
C LEU A 47 1.68 -2.87 14.81
N GLN A 48 1.31 -1.68 15.24
CA GLN A 48 2.04 -0.93 16.27
C GLN A 48 1.50 -1.18 17.68
N LEU A 49 0.29 -1.70 17.82
CA LEU A 49 -0.33 -2.04 19.10
C LEU A 49 0.44 -3.14 19.85
N ALA A 50 1.04 -4.08 19.11
CA ALA A 50 1.79 -5.19 19.69
C ALA A 50 3.29 -4.86 19.79
N PRO A 51 3.94 -5.18 20.92
CA PRO A 51 5.37 -4.95 21.08
C PRO A 51 6.21 -5.80 20.11
N PHE A 52 7.39 -5.29 19.75
CA PHE A 52 8.19 -5.79 18.62
C PHE A 52 8.47 -7.30 18.66
N TYR A 53 8.74 -7.83 19.86
CA TYR A 53 9.03 -9.26 20.05
C TYR A 53 7.84 -10.15 19.72
N LEU A 54 6.61 -9.73 20.02
CA LEU A 54 5.42 -10.52 19.72
C LEU A 54 5.17 -10.61 18.21
N ILE A 55 5.32 -9.51 17.48
CA ILE A 55 5.10 -9.49 16.02
C ILE A 55 6.15 -10.31 15.30
N ALA A 56 7.43 -10.17 15.67
CA ALA A 56 8.49 -10.98 15.11
C ALA A 56 8.25 -12.48 15.35
N MET A 57 7.78 -12.85 16.55
CA MET A 57 7.46 -14.24 16.88
C MET A 57 6.26 -14.76 16.09
N VAL A 58 5.19 -13.98 15.95
CA VAL A 58 4.01 -14.36 15.16
C VAL A 58 4.36 -14.51 13.68
N ALA A 59 5.12 -13.56 13.11
CA ALA A 59 5.57 -13.64 11.73
C ALA A 59 6.47 -14.87 11.48
N ALA A 60 7.39 -15.17 12.40
CA ALA A 60 8.24 -16.36 12.32
C ALA A 60 7.41 -17.66 12.39
N LEU A 61 6.40 -17.72 13.27
CA LEU A 61 5.48 -18.86 13.39
C LEU A 61 4.61 -19.03 12.14
N LEU A 62 4.11 -17.94 11.56
CA LEU A 62 3.35 -17.97 10.31
C LEU A 62 4.21 -18.46 9.15
N ALA A 63 5.44 -17.95 9.01
CA ALA A 63 6.38 -18.38 7.99
C ALA A 63 6.77 -19.86 8.16
N TRP A 64 6.95 -20.33 9.40
CA TRP A 64 7.17 -21.74 9.68
C TRP A 64 6.00 -22.62 9.22
N ARG A 65 4.77 -22.21 9.54
CA ARG A 65 3.58 -23.02 9.28
C ARG A 65 3.16 -23.03 7.81
N LEU A 66 3.42 -21.96 7.06
CA LEU A 66 3.03 -21.84 5.66
C LEU A 66 4.08 -22.41 4.69
N ILE A 67 5.36 -22.37 5.05
CA ILE A 67 6.46 -22.77 4.14
C ILE A 67 7.23 -23.95 4.73
N ASN A 68 8.10 -23.70 5.71
CA ASN A 68 8.94 -24.70 6.37
C ASN A 68 9.71 -24.08 7.57
N ALA A 69 10.32 -24.93 8.41
CA ALA A 69 11.03 -24.49 9.62
C ALA A 69 12.19 -23.52 9.32
N LEU A 70 12.87 -23.75 8.19
CA LEU A 70 13.99 -22.92 7.76
C LEU A 70 13.52 -21.50 7.41
N ALA A 71 12.41 -21.34 6.68
CA ALA A 71 11.83 -20.03 6.36
C ALA A 71 11.35 -19.30 7.62
N GLY A 72 10.77 -20.02 8.60
CA GLY A 72 10.38 -19.43 9.88
C GLY A 72 11.55 -18.83 10.65
N VAL A 73 12.66 -19.58 10.74
CA VAL A 73 13.88 -19.10 11.41
C VAL A 73 14.51 -17.94 10.63
N LEU A 74 14.59 -18.02 9.30
CA LEU A 74 15.14 -16.95 8.46
C LEU A 74 14.32 -15.66 8.57
N ALA A 75 12.99 -15.75 8.50
CA ALA A 75 12.09 -14.62 8.62
C ALA A 75 12.17 -13.97 10.02
N GLY A 76 12.17 -14.78 11.07
CA GLY A 76 12.34 -14.30 12.44
C GLY A 76 13.68 -13.61 12.65
N LEU A 77 14.78 -14.20 12.15
CA LEU A 77 16.12 -13.62 12.25
C LEU A 77 16.24 -12.32 11.45
N ALA A 78 15.66 -12.27 10.26
CA ALA A 78 15.62 -11.05 9.45
C ALA A 78 14.86 -9.92 10.16
N LEU A 79 13.68 -10.20 10.73
CA LEU A 79 12.90 -9.20 11.47
C LEU A 79 13.62 -8.72 12.74
N VAL A 80 14.26 -9.62 13.48
CA VAL A 80 15.08 -9.26 14.65
C VAL A 80 16.26 -8.41 14.23
N PHE A 81 16.91 -8.72 13.11
CA PHE A 81 18.01 -7.92 12.57
C PHE A 81 17.56 -6.50 12.20
N CYS A 82 16.41 -6.36 11.53
CA CYS A 82 15.79 -5.05 11.28
C CYS A 82 15.48 -4.29 12.57
N ALA A 83 15.03 -4.99 13.63
CA ALA A 83 14.79 -4.40 14.94
C ALA A 83 16.09 -3.88 15.60
N VAL A 84 17.17 -4.65 15.53
CA VAL A 84 18.49 -4.28 16.09
C VAL A 84 19.09 -3.06 15.38
N MET A 85 18.83 -2.91 14.08
CA MET A 85 19.22 -1.72 13.31
C MET A 85 18.40 -0.47 13.64
N GLY A 86 17.34 -0.58 14.45
CA GLY A 86 16.42 0.52 14.75
C GLY A 86 15.44 0.83 13.61
N LEU A 87 15.39 -0.02 12.57
CA LEU A 87 14.52 0.16 11.39
C LEU A 87 13.15 -0.50 11.55
N TRP A 88 12.70 -0.71 12.80
CA TRP A 88 11.45 -1.40 13.09
C TRP A 88 10.23 -0.66 12.52
N ALA A 89 10.15 0.66 12.72
CA ALA A 89 9.03 1.47 12.27
C ALA A 89 8.88 1.44 10.73
N GLU A 90 10.00 1.58 10.01
CA GLU A 90 10.04 1.49 8.55
C GLU A 90 9.63 0.10 8.07
N THR A 91 10.12 -0.96 8.73
CA THR A 91 9.75 -2.33 8.39
C THR A 91 8.24 -2.57 8.55
N MET A 92 7.64 -2.07 9.64
CA MET A 92 6.19 -2.17 9.85
C MET A 92 5.39 -1.35 8.83
N SER A 93 5.86 -0.17 8.45
CA SER A 93 5.25 0.64 7.38
C SER A 93 5.22 -0.12 6.05
N THR A 94 6.33 -0.74 5.65
CA THR A 94 6.35 -1.53 4.40
C THR A 94 5.41 -2.73 4.45
N LEU A 95 5.33 -3.45 5.58
CA LEU A 95 4.39 -4.55 5.76
C LEU A 95 2.93 -4.06 5.73
N ALA A 96 2.64 -2.94 6.40
CA ALA A 96 1.32 -2.34 6.40
C ALA A 96 0.89 -1.93 5.00
N LEU A 97 1.81 -1.34 4.21
CA LEU A 97 1.56 -0.97 2.82
C LEU A 97 1.26 -2.20 1.96
N VAL A 98 2.05 -3.27 2.07
CA VAL A 98 1.81 -4.51 1.30
C VAL A 98 0.48 -5.17 1.68
N ILE A 99 0.15 -5.25 2.97
CA ILE A 99 -1.13 -5.80 3.45
C ILE A 99 -2.29 -4.95 2.92
N THR A 100 -2.19 -3.63 3.04
CA THR A 100 -3.21 -2.69 2.56
C THR A 100 -3.43 -2.81 1.06
N ALA A 101 -2.34 -2.82 0.28
CA ALA A 101 -2.39 -3.01 -1.16
C ALA A 101 -3.05 -4.35 -1.53
N THR A 102 -2.73 -5.42 -0.80
CA THR A 102 -3.33 -6.75 -1.03
C THR A 102 -4.82 -6.76 -0.72
N ILE A 103 -5.25 -6.15 0.40
CA ILE A 103 -6.66 -6.05 0.78
C ILE A 103 -7.44 -5.27 -0.27
N LEU A 104 -6.95 -4.09 -0.68
CA LEU A 104 -7.59 -3.27 -1.70
C LEU A 104 -7.62 -3.99 -3.06
N ALA A 105 -6.52 -4.64 -3.45
CA ALA A 105 -6.45 -5.41 -4.69
C ALA A 105 -7.46 -6.57 -4.69
N LEU A 106 -7.66 -7.26 -3.57
CA LEU A 106 -8.69 -8.30 -3.47
C LEU A 106 -10.10 -7.70 -3.45
N LEU A 107 -10.30 -6.60 -2.72
CA LEU A 107 -11.59 -5.94 -2.59
C LEU A 107 -12.14 -5.41 -3.92
N PHE A 108 -11.28 -4.84 -4.77
CA PHE A 108 -11.68 -4.38 -6.10
C PHE A 108 -11.46 -5.43 -7.20
N GLY A 109 -10.39 -6.24 -7.10
CA GLY A 109 -10.03 -7.22 -8.11
C GLY A 109 -10.98 -8.41 -8.19
N ILE A 110 -11.49 -8.91 -7.04
CA ILE A 110 -12.47 -10.00 -7.03
C ILE A 110 -13.79 -9.59 -7.72
N PRO A 111 -14.45 -8.47 -7.37
CA PRO A 111 -15.71 -8.11 -8.01
C PRO A 111 -15.52 -7.77 -9.49
N ILE A 112 -14.47 -7.03 -9.86
CA ILE A 112 -14.21 -6.70 -11.28
C ILE A 112 -13.83 -7.94 -12.10
N GLY A 113 -13.19 -8.94 -11.49
CA GLY A 113 -12.79 -10.16 -12.19
C GLY A 113 -13.91 -11.17 -12.39
N ILE A 114 -14.94 -11.14 -11.54
CA ILE A 114 -16.10 -12.04 -11.63
C ILE A 114 -17.21 -11.44 -12.50
N VAL A 115 -17.42 -10.12 -12.43
CA VAL A 115 -18.42 -9.39 -13.22
C VAL A 115 -17.98 -9.25 -14.67
#